data_AF-A0A1X0DH58-F1
#
_entry.id   AF-A0A1X0DH58-F1
#
_cell.length_a   1.000
_cell.length_b   1.000
_cell.length_c   1.000
_cell.angle_alpha   90.00
_cell.angle_beta   90.00
_cell.angle_gamma   90.00
#
_symmetry.space_group_name_H-M   'P 1'
#
loop_
_entity.id
_entity.type
_entity.pdbx_description
1 polymer ?
#
loop_
_entity_poly.entity_id
_entity_poly.type
_entity_poly.pdbx_seq_one_letter_code
_entity_poly.pdbx_strand_id
1 'polypeptide(L)'
;MPVSTTARRGAAACCAVVALCAAPAGTALAEPQPEPEPTPADQPAATPAPEGALHNITYRARIDGLARRATISYRFSDTEVQSADPSMLPGRVFEAQAVLSHPSKAGMRVAIDLPYSANLHCEIEVDDEVVAQADTFVAPRLTRPKDDPDYGALLCGAPVTDTAATVPVDPTVSSPAAPADAASPTGTTE
;
A
#
# COMPACT_ATOMS: atom_id res chain seq x y z
N MET A 1 -11.76 42.92 -7.76
CA MET A 1 -12.90 43.04 -8.68
C MET A 1 -13.09 41.69 -9.37
N PRO A 2 -14.15 40.92 -9.09
CA PRO A 2 -14.38 39.60 -9.69
C PRO A 2 -15.43 39.67 -10.80
N VAL A 3 -15.06 39.34 -12.04
CA VAL A 3 -15.90 39.22 -13.25
C VAL A 3 -15.05 38.37 -14.22
N SER A 4 -15.46 37.28 -14.87
CA SER A 4 -16.75 36.65 -15.06
C SER A 4 -16.57 35.19 -15.49
N THR A 5 -17.47 34.33 -15.04
CA THR A 5 -17.75 33.00 -15.59
C THR A 5 -18.30 33.14 -17.02
N THR A 6 -17.88 32.30 -17.96
CA THR A 6 -18.59 32.14 -19.25
C THR A 6 -18.63 30.67 -19.63
N ALA A 7 -19.82 30.09 -19.44
CA ALA A 7 -20.23 28.83 -20.04
C ALA A 7 -20.73 29.07 -21.47
N ARG A 8 -20.40 28.16 -22.40
CA ARG A 8 -21.12 28.05 -23.68
C ARG A 8 -21.46 26.59 -23.95
N ARG A 9 -22.76 26.30 -23.84
CA ARG A 9 -23.43 25.13 -24.42
C ARG A 9 -23.60 25.39 -25.92
N GLY A 10 -23.40 24.35 -26.73
CA GLY A 10 -23.74 24.34 -28.16
C GLY A 10 -24.43 23.04 -28.51
N ALA A 11 -25.68 23.12 -28.94
CA ALA A 11 -26.52 22.05 -29.47
C ALA A 11 -26.99 22.43 -30.88
N ALA A 12 -27.08 21.46 -31.80
CA ALA A 12 -27.91 21.40 -33.03
C ALA A 12 -27.28 20.40 -34.02
N ALA A 13 -27.96 19.72 -34.95
CA ALA A 13 -29.35 19.33 -35.18
C ALA A 13 -29.36 18.47 -36.47
N CYS A 14 -30.28 17.50 -36.54
CA CYS A 14 -31.04 16.98 -37.71
C CYS A 14 -30.36 16.54 -39.02
N CYS A 15 -30.67 15.30 -39.43
CA CYS A 15 -31.15 14.99 -40.79
C CYS A 15 -31.97 13.68 -40.78
N ALA A 16 -33.19 13.75 -41.31
CA ALA A 16 -34.13 12.64 -41.43
C ALA A 16 -34.19 12.15 -42.88
N VAL A 17 -34.26 10.83 -43.11
CA VAL A 17 -34.68 10.24 -44.38
C VAL A 17 -35.59 9.05 -44.09
N VAL A 18 -36.80 9.10 -44.64
CA VAL A 18 -37.84 8.04 -44.58
C VAL A 18 -37.77 7.25 -45.89
N ALA A 19 -37.69 5.92 -45.83
CA ALA A 19 -37.96 5.04 -46.96
C ALA A 19 -38.72 3.80 -46.47
N LEU A 20 -39.86 3.57 -47.13
CA LEU A 20 -40.94 2.65 -46.80
C LEU A 20 -40.88 1.42 -47.73
N CYS A 21 -40.76 0.19 -47.20
CA CYS A 21 -40.99 -1.06 -47.94
C CYS A 21 -41.78 -2.06 -47.07
N ALA A 22 -42.75 -2.72 -47.69
CA ALA A 22 -43.76 -3.58 -47.08
C ALA A 22 -43.36 -5.08 -47.00
N ALA A 23 -43.95 -5.75 -45.99
CA ALA A 23 -43.90 -7.14 -45.45
C ALA A 23 -44.00 -8.33 -46.48
N PRO A 24 -43.79 -9.65 -46.14
CA PRO A 24 -44.18 -10.32 -44.86
C PRO A 24 -43.39 -11.55 -44.31
N ALA A 25 -43.83 -11.95 -43.10
CA ALA A 25 -43.80 -13.29 -42.47
C ALA A 25 -42.52 -13.82 -41.78
N GLY A 26 -42.50 -13.67 -40.45
CA GLY A 26 -42.43 -14.84 -39.56
C GLY A 26 -41.06 -15.32 -39.07
N THR A 27 -40.53 -14.66 -38.03
CA THR A 27 -39.96 -15.29 -36.83
C THR A 27 -39.93 -14.24 -35.72
N ALA A 28 -40.47 -14.58 -34.55
CA ALA A 28 -40.45 -13.71 -33.38
C ALA A 28 -38.99 -13.42 -32.99
N LEU A 29 -38.57 -12.17 -33.13
CA LEU A 29 -37.37 -11.65 -32.48
C LEU A 29 -37.83 -10.77 -31.33
N ALA A 30 -37.30 -11.08 -30.15
CA ALA A 30 -37.57 -10.43 -28.90
C ALA A 30 -37.40 -8.91 -29.02
N GLU A 31 -38.40 -8.19 -28.53
CA GLU A 31 -38.33 -6.75 -28.27
C GLU A 31 -37.19 -6.51 -27.25
N PRO A 32 -36.28 -5.55 -27.48
CA PRO A 32 -35.30 -5.20 -26.47
C PRO A 32 -36.04 -4.51 -25.32
N GLN A 33 -36.26 -5.25 -24.23
CA GLN A 33 -36.69 -4.65 -22.96
C GLN A 33 -35.68 -3.55 -22.58
N PRO A 34 -36.13 -2.40 -22.07
CA PRO A 34 -35.26 -1.46 -21.39
C PRO A 34 -34.54 -2.21 -20.27
N GLU A 35 -33.23 -2.31 -20.38
CA GLU A 35 -32.37 -2.86 -19.33
C GLU A 35 -32.58 -1.97 -18.09
N PRO A 36 -32.96 -2.55 -16.93
CA PRO A 36 -33.10 -1.77 -15.72
C PRO A 36 -31.77 -1.08 -15.41
N GLU A 37 -31.83 0.22 -15.13
CA GLU A 37 -30.69 1.00 -14.64
C GLU A 37 -30.01 0.21 -13.50
N PRO A 38 -28.67 0.18 -13.44
CA PRO A 38 -27.98 -0.49 -12.35
C PRO A 38 -28.39 0.21 -11.05
N THR A 39 -29.29 -0.42 -10.31
CA THR A 39 -29.47 -0.18 -8.88
C THR A 39 -28.07 -0.22 -8.26
N PRO A 40 -27.69 0.75 -7.41
CA PRO A 40 -26.53 0.61 -6.55
C PRO A 40 -26.71 -0.67 -5.73
N ALA A 41 -26.19 -1.79 -6.24
CA ALA A 41 -26.11 -3.02 -5.49
C ALA A 41 -25.19 -2.72 -4.32
N ASP A 42 -25.71 -2.96 -3.12
CA ASP A 42 -24.96 -3.22 -1.89
C ASP A 42 -23.48 -3.51 -2.18
N GLN A 43 -22.62 -2.53 -1.92
CA GLN A 43 -21.28 -2.90 -1.48
C GLN A 43 -21.51 -3.74 -0.22
N PRO A 44 -21.04 -5.00 -0.17
CA PRO A 44 -21.09 -5.75 1.08
C PRO A 44 -20.45 -4.85 2.14
N ALA A 45 -21.24 -4.42 3.12
CA ALA A 45 -20.69 -3.76 4.29
C ALA A 45 -19.63 -4.72 4.84
N ALA A 46 -18.36 -4.31 4.77
CA ALA A 46 -17.26 -5.06 5.36
C ALA A 46 -17.66 -5.32 6.81
N THR A 47 -18.05 -6.56 7.11
CA THR A 47 -18.35 -6.94 8.48
C THR A 47 -17.02 -6.83 9.20
N PRO A 48 -16.90 -5.99 10.24
CA PRO A 48 -15.66 -5.91 10.99
C PRO A 48 -15.32 -7.32 11.46
N ALA A 49 -14.13 -7.80 11.10
CA ALA A 49 -13.65 -9.08 11.60
C ALA A 49 -13.72 -9.04 13.14
N PRO A 50 -14.10 -10.14 13.80
CA PRO A 50 -14.23 -10.17 15.26
C PRO A 50 -12.93 -9.70 15.91
N GLU A 51 -13.02 -8.99 17.05
CA GLU A 51 -11.83 -8.54 17.78
C GLU A 51 -10.94 -9.75 18.12
N GLY A 52 -9.66 -9.70 17.69
CA GLY A 52 -8.75 -10.85 17.75
C GLY A 52 -8.75 -11.75 16.51
N ALA A 53 -9.41 -11.35 15.43
CA ALA A 53 -9.30 -12.01 14.14
C ALA A 53 -7.87 -11.95 13.60
N LEU A 54 -7.43 -13.07 13.03
CA LEU A 54 -6.20 -13.13 12.26
C LEU A 54 -6.49 -12.63 10.85
N HIS A 55 -5.61 -11.80 10.33
CA HIS A 55 -5.72 -11.19 9.01
C HIS A 55 -4.75 -11.86 8.05
N ASN A 56 -5.24 -12.25 6.87
CA ASN A 56 -4.37 -12.73 5.81
C ASN A 56 -3.75 -11.53 5.11
N ILE A 57 -2.43 -11.50 5.04
CA ILE A 57 -1.68 -10.43 4.43
C ILE A 57 -1.02 -10.97 3.16
N THR A 58 -1.29 -10.33 2.03
CA THR A 58 -0.58 -10.59 0.78
C THR A 58 0.35 -9.41 0.49
N TYR A 59 1.64 -9.70 0.41
CA TYR A 59 2.67 -8.73 0.03
C TYR A 59 3.03 -8.92 -1.43
N ARG A 60 2.97 -7.84 -2.21
CA ARG A 60 3.33 -7.86 -3.63
C ARG A 60 4.34 -6.77 -3.92
N ALA A 61 5.42 -7.12 -4.61
CA ALA A 61 6.43 -6.15 -4.99
C ALA A 61 6.87 -6.36 -6.44
N ARG A 62 7.16 -5.27 -7.15
CA ARG A 62 7.79 -5.30 -8.47
C ARG A 62 9.00 -4.41 -8.49
N ILE A 63 10.00 -4.85 -9.23
CA ILE A 63 11.23 -4.11 -9.45
C ILE A 63 11.47 -4.08 -10.95
N ASP A 64 11.10 -2.96 -11.55
CA ASP A 64 11.11 -2.78 -13.00
C ASP A 64 12.31 -1.92 -13.41
N GLY A 65 13.37 -2.57 -13.87
CA GLY A 65 14.57 -1.90 -14.34
C GLY A 65 15.82 -2.78 -14.27
N LEU A 66 16.98 -2.13 -14.36
CA LEU A 66 18.27 -2.79 -14.20
C LEU A 66 18.66 -2.68 -12.73
N ALA A 67 18.42 -3.74 -11.95
CA ALA A 67 18.87 -3.81 -10.58
C ALA A 67 19.63 -5.11 -10.25
N ARG A 68 20.37 -5.06 -9.15
CA ARG A 68 21.11 -6.18 -8.56
C ARG A 68 20.87 -6.18 -7.07
N ARG A 69 20.98 -7.38 -6.49
CA ARG A 69 20.87 -7.60 -5.05
C ARG A 69 19.67 -6.87 -4.47
N ALA A 70 18.55 -6.95 -5.18
CA ALA A 70 17.33 -6.45 -4.60
C ALA A 70 16.97 -7.30 -3.40
N THR A 71 16.45 -6.66 -2.36
CA THR A 71 16.00 -7.33 -1.16
C THR A 71 14.61 -6.81 -0.82
N ILE A 72 13.70 -7.74 -0.54
CA ILE A 72 12.35 -7.45 -0.06
C ILE A 72 12.26 -7.97 1.36
N SER A 73 12.05 -7.07 2.31
CA SER A 73 11.83 -7.39 3.72
C SER A 73 10.37 -7.14 4.05
N TYR A 74 9.72 -8.07 4.75
CA TYR A 74 8.30 -7.98 5.06
C TYR A 74 7.98 -8.62 6.42
N ARG A 75 6.87 -8.19 7.04
CA ARG A 75 6.43 -8.72 8.33
C ARG A 75 5.74 -10.08 8.12
N PHE A 76 6.41 -11.17 8.52
CA PHE A 76 5.89 -12.54 8.37
C PHE A 76 4.98 -12.95 9.54
N SER A 77 5.30 -12.46 10.75
CA SER A 77 4.48 -12.59 11.94
C SER A 77 4.57 -11.32 12.78
N ASP A 78 3.78 -11.21 13.85
CA ASP A 78 3.79 -10.05 14.75
C ASP A 78 5.18 -9.67 15.29
N THR A 79 6.10 -10.62 15.36
CA THR A 79 7.45 -10.45 15.93
C THR A 79 8.57 -10.70 14.92
N GLU A 80 8.28 -11.29 13.76
CA GLU A 80 9.29 -11.74 12.81
C GLU A 80 9.23 -10.98 11.48
N VAL A 81 10.41 -10.60 10.99
CA VAL A 81 10.61 -10.06 9.63
C VAL A 81 11.33 -11.12 8.82
N GLN A 82 10.87 -11.34 7.60
CA GLN A 82 11.53 -12.21 6.63
C GLN A 82 12.06 -11.35 5.49
N SER A 83 13.19 -11.76 4.91
CA SER A 83 13.82 -11.12 3.76
C SER A 83 14.05 -12.12 2.63
N ALA A 84 13.74 -11.69 1.41
CA ALA A 84 13.91 -12.46 0.19
C ALA A 84 14.66 -11.67 -0.88
N ASP A 85 15.40 -12.37 -1.74
CA ASP A 85 16.07 -11.81 -2.91
C ASP A 85 15.28 -12.17 -4.19
N PRO A 86 14.42 -11.27 -4.70
CA PRO A 86 13.55 -11.58 -5.84
C PRO A 86 14.31 -11.73 -7.17
N SER A 87 13.66 -12.37 -8.13
CA SER A 87 14.13 -12.36 -9.53
C SER A 87 14.00 -10.96 -10.12
N MET A 88 15.07 -10.52 -10.78
CA MET A 88 15.16 -9.20 -11.42
C MET A 88 14.72 -9.20 -12.89
N LEU A 89 13.98 -10.24 -13.31
CA LEU A 89 13.46 -10.30 -14.67
C LEU A 89 12.27 -9.33 -14.79
N PRO A 90 12.25 -8.45 -15.81
CA PRO A 90 11.16 -7.50 -16.01
C PRO A 90 9.78 -8.17 -16.01
N GLY A 91 8.80 -7.52 -15.39
CA GLY A 91 7.43 -8.00 -15.31
C GLY A 91 7.21 -9.19 -14.37
N ARG A 92 8.19 -9.55 -13.52
CA ARG A 92 7.98 -10.49 -12.42
C ARG A 92 7.50 -9.75 -11.17
N VAL A 93 6.52 -10.34 -10.51
CA VAL A 93 6.01 -9.90 -9.22
C VAL A 93 6.53 -10.87 -8.17
N PHE A 94 7.14 -10.33 -7.13
CA PHE A 94 7.34 -11.06 -5.89
C PHE A 94 6.03 -11.06 -5.13
N GLU A 95 5.61 -12.23 -4.63
CA GLU A 95 4.42 -12.37 -3.82
C GLU A 95 4.73 -13.26 -2.61
N ALA A 96 4.28 -12.84 -1.43
CA ALA A 96 4.40 -13.60 -0.19
C ALA A 96 3.14 -13.42 0.66
N GLN A 97 2.75 -14.48 1.38
CA GLN A 97 1.64 -14.44 2.33
C GLN A 97 2.15 -14.47 3.77
N ALA A 98 1.40 -13.81 4.64
CA ALA A 98 1.60 -13.82 6.08
C ALA A 98 0.26 -13.79 6.81
N VAL A 99 0.29 -14.08 8.11
CA VAL A 99 -0.89 -13.96 8.96
C VAL A 99 -0.53 -13.13 10.19
N LEU A 100 -1.20 -11.99 10.36
CA LEU A 100 -0.93 -11.04 11.44
C LEU A 100 -2.15 -10.86 12.33
N SER A 101 -1.92 -10.46 13.59
CA SER A 101 -3.03 -10.19 14.51
C SER A 101 -3.74 -8.86 14.22
N HIS A 102 -3.07 -7.93 13.55
CA HIS A 102 -3.61 -6.61 13.23
C HIS A 102 -3.08 -6.12 11.88
N PRO A 103 -3.93 -5.51 11.03
CA PRO A 103 -3.54 -5.04 9.71
C PRO A 103 -2.52 -3.89 9.77
N SER A 104 -2.58 -3.08 10.84
CA SER A 104 -1.64 -1.98 11.06
C SER A 104 -0.18 -2.41 11.30
N LYS A 105 0.07 -3.72 11.49
CA LYS A 105 1.42 -4.29 11.61
C LYS A 105 1.99 -4.73 10.26
N ALA A 106 1.17 -4.81 9.22
CA ALA A 106 1.59 -5.21 7.90
C ALA A 106 2.53 -4.16 7.30
N GLY A 107 3.72 -4.59 6.91
CA GLY A 107 4.77 -3.70 6.45
C GLY A 107 5.72 -4.40 5.50
N MET A 108 6.25 -3.65 4.54
CA MET A 108 7.18 -4.13 3.54
C MET A 108 8.19 -3.05 3.14
N ARG A 109 9.43 -3.46 2.91
CA ARG A 109 10.53 -2.63 2.39
C ARG A 109 11.12 -3.32 1.16
N VAL A 110 11.15 -2.61 0.05
CA VAL A 110 11.76 -3.04 -1.21
C VAL A 110 13.01 -2.21 -1.41
N ALA A 111 14.19 -2.82 -1.47
CA ALA A 111 15.46 -2.13 -1.63
C ALA A 111 16.26 -2.68 -2.81
N ILE A 112 17.05 -1.82 -3.46
CA ILE A 112 18.02 -2.19 -4.48
C ILE A 112 19.39 -1.60 -4.12
N ASP A 113 20.45 -2.28 -4.58
CA ASP A 113 21.79 -1.73 -4.47
C ASP A 113 21.99 -0.54 -5.42
N LEU A 114 22.83 0.40 -5.01
CA LEU A 114 23.40 1.40 -5.90
C LEU A 114 24.54 0.78 -6.73
N PRO A 115 24.82 1.24 -7.96
CA PRO A 115 24.30 2.42 -8.64
C PRO A 115 23.15 2.12 -9.61
N TYR A 116 22.39 1.08 -9.33
CA TYR A 116 21.34 0.60 -10.20
C TYR A 116 20.11 1.52 -10.21
N SER A 117 19.25 1.33 -11.20
CA SER A 117 18.02 2.10 -11.36
C SER A 117 16.84 1.21 -11.69
N ALA A 118 15.76 1.43 -10.97
CA ALA A 118 14.51 0.73 -11.19
C ALA A 118 13.34 1.57 -10.70
N ASN A 119 12.17 1.28 -11.24
CA ASN A 119 10.92 1.60 -10.56
C ASN A 119 10.68 0.50 -9.52
N LEU A 120 10.49 0.93 -8.28
CA LEU A 120 10.09 0.07 -7.18
C LEU A 120 8.60 0.25 -6.97
N HIS A 121 7.89 -0.86 -6.90
CA HIS A 121 6.47 -0.91 -6.58
C HIS A 121 6.27 -1.88 -5.44
N CYS A 122 5.38 -1.51 -4.52
CA CYS A 122 4.95 -2.34 -3.41
C CYS A 122 3.43 -2.21 -3.25
N GLU A 123 2.81 -3.29 -2.80
CA GLU A 123 1.39 -3.37 -2.51
C GLU A 123 1.22 -4.35 -1.34
N ILE A 124 0.33 -3.98 -0.41
CA ILE A 124 -0.04 -4.76 0.75
C ILE A 124 -1.55 -4.88 0.73
N GLU A 125 -2.02 -6.12 0.61
CA GLU A 125 -3.41 -6.48 0.72
C GLU A 125 -3.66 -7.13 2.09
N VAL A 126 -4.73 -6.72 2.76
CA VAL A 126 -5.24 -7.33 3.99
C VAL A 126 -6.59 -7.92 3.64
N ASP A 127 -6.76 -9.23 3.83
CA ASP A 127 -8.00 -9.93 3.52
C ASP A 127 -8.53 -9.59 2.11
N ASP A 128 -7.61 -9.61 1.13
CA ASP A 128 -7.82 -9.28 -0.29
C ASP A 128 -8.17 -7.80 -0.60
N GLU A 129 -8.04 -6.90 0.39
CA GLU A 129 -8.21 -5.44 0.21
C GLU A 129 -6.86 -4.72 0.24
N VAL A 130 -6.55 -3.92 -0.79
CA VAL A 130 -5.33 -3.10 -0.83
C VAL A 130 -5.39 -2.00 0.23
N VAL A 131 -4.59 -2.14 1.28
CA VAL A 131 -4.52 -1.16 2.39
C VAL A 131 -3.35 -0.19 2.28
N ALA A 132 -2.29 -0.59 1.57
CA ALA A 132 -1.12 0.25 1.33
C ALA A 132 -0.48 -0.09 -0.01
N GLN A 133 -0.15 0.95 -0.78
CA GLN A 133 0.57 0.82 -2.03
C GLN A 133 1.47 2.03 -2.19
N ALA A 134 2.67 1.83 -2.74
CA ALA A 134 3.54 2.93 -3.11
C ALA A 134 4.41 2.57 -4.31
N ASP A 135 4.87 3.62 -4.98
CA ASP A 135 5.69 3.56 -6.17
C ASP A 135 6.78 4.62 -6.07
N THR A 136 8.00 4.27 -6.45
CA THR A 136 9.08 5.26 -6.56
C THR A 136 10.06 4.88 -7.64
N PHE A 137 10.65 5.88 -8.28
CA PHE A 137 11.76 5.69 -9.21
C PHE A 137 13.08 5.99 -8.51
N VAL A 138 14.00 5.02 -8.55
CA VAL A 138 15.37 5.20 -8.06
C VAL A 138 16.27 5.52 -9.26
N ALA A 139 16.81 6.74 -9.30
CA ALA A 139 17.76 7.13 -10.32
C ALA A 139 19.17 6.56 -10.03
N PRO A 140 19.99 6.27 -11.07
CA PRO A 140 21.35 5.77 -10.87
C PRO A 140 22.21 6.78 -10.10
N ARG A 141 22.80 6.35 -8.98
CA ARG A 141 23.78 7.15 -8.22
C ARG A 141 24.87 6.26 -7.63
N LEU A 142 26.11 6.74 -7.61
CA LEU A 142 27.22 5.96 -7.06
C LEU A 142 27.18 5.85 -5.52
N THR A 143 26.58 6.83 -4.86
CA THR A 143 26.49 6.92 -3.40
C THR A 143 25.11 7.40 -2.98
N ARG A 144 24.69 7.04 -1.76
CA ARG A 144 23.48 7.62 -1.17
C ARG A 144 23.68 9.12 -0.91
N PRO A 145 22.65 9.95 -1.12
CA PRO A 145 22.65 11.33 -0.67
C PRO A 145 22.86 11.41 0.84
N LYS A 146 23.49 12.48 1.32
CA LYS A 146 23.78 12.67 2.74
C LYS A 146 22.49 12.85 3.56
N ASP A 147 21.51 13.54 2.97
CA ASP A 147 20.23 13.87 3.60
C ASP A 147 19.15 12.81 3.36
N ASP A 148 19.46 11.74 2.61
CA ASP A 148 18.54 10.64 2.30
C ASP A 148 19.26 9.28 2.43
N PRO A 149 19.34 8.73 3.66
CA PRO A 149 19.99 7.45 3.92
C PRO A 149 19.20 6.25 3.38
N ASP A 150 17.92 6.43 3.06
CA ASP A 150 17.03 5.39 2.54
C ASP A 150 16.96 5.39 1.00
N TYR A 151 17.70 6.27 0.33
CA TYR A 151 17.78 6.29 -1.13
C TYR A 151 18.12 4.92 -1.70
N GLY A 152 17.28 4.44 -2.61
CA GLY A 152 17.34 3.08 -3.14
C GLY A 152 16.41 2.09 -2.44
N ALA A 153 15.61 2.54 -1.48
CA ALA A 153 14.57 1.75 -0.84
C ALA A 153 13.20 2.44 -0.90
N LEU A 154 12.15 1.61 -0.90
CA LEU A 154 10.75 1.97 -0.83
C LEU A 154 10.12 1.26 0.37
N LEU A 155 9.47 2.00 1.26
CA LEU A 155 8.79 1.47 2.44
C LEU A 155 7.27 1.66 2.31
N CYS A 156 6.51 0.63 2.69
CA CYS A 156 5.07 0.58 2.49
C CYS A 156 4.41 -0.04 3.72
N GLY A 157 3.30 0.55 4.17
CA GLY A 157 2.64 0.15 5.41
C GLY A 157 3.48 0.44 6.66
N ALA A 158 3.44 -0.48 7.62
CA ALA A 158 4.18 -0.39 8.87
C ALA A 158 5.70 -0.47 8.63
N PRO A 159 6.52 0.17 9.48
CA PRO A 159 7.96 0.04 9.40
C PRO A 159 8.39 -1.41 9.61
N VAL A 160 9.03 -1.98 8.60
CA VAL A 160 9.84 -3.21 8.73
C VAL A 160 11.26 -2.79 9.01
N THR A 161 11.61 -2.86 10.28
CA THR A 161 12.98 -2.61 10.72
C THR A 161 13.90 -3.67 10.11
N ASP A 162 14.78 -3.26 9.21
CA ASP A 162 16.15 -3.82 9.16
C ASP A 162 17.13 -2.87 9.90
N THR A 163 16.72 -1.62 10.09
CA THR A 163 17.38 -0.62 10.91
C THR A 163 16.24 0.27 11.40
N ALA A 164 15.98 0.30 12.71
CA ALA A 164 15.15 1.38 13.26
C ALA A 164 15.84 2.68 12.84
N ALA A 165 15.13 3.53 12.09
CA ALA A 165 15.50 4.93 12.02
C ALA A 165 15.74 5.37 13.46
N THR A 166 16.98 5.75 13.78
CA THR A 166 17.30 6.45 15.02
C THR A 166 16.52 7.75 14.96
N VAL A 167 15.27 7.72 15.42
CA VAL A 167 14.64 8.90 15.97
C VAL A 167 15.48 9.18 17.21
N PRO A 168 16.23 10.29 17.28
CA PRO A 168 16.88 10.65 18.52
C PRO A 168 15.79 10.81 19.57
N VAL A 169 15.76 9.87 20.52
CA VAL A 169 14.97 10.03 21.74
C VAL A 169 15.65 11.16 22.49
N ASP A 170 15.03 12.33 22.48
CA ASP A 170 15.45 13.45 23.30
C ASP A 170 15.34 13.01 24.78
N PRO A 171 16.44 12.98 25.57
CA PRO A 171 16.41 12.47 26.94
C PRO A 171 15.73 13.43 27.94
N THR A 172 15.07 14.49 27.49
CA THR A 172 14.57 15.57 28.37
C THR A 172 13.10 15.42 28.79
N VAL A 173 12.40 14.34 28.40
CA VAL A 173 11.04 14.09 28.92
C VAL A 173 11.09 13.40 30.29
N SER A 174 11.44 14.21 31.28
CA SER A 174 11.00 14.26 32.68
C SER A 174 10.50 12.99 33.37
N SER A 175 11.28 12.63 34.40
CA SER A 175 10.95 11.83 35.59
C SER A 175 9.60 12.21 36.25
N PRO A 176 8.96 11.23 36.91
CA PRO A 176 8.27 11.45 38.18
C PRO A 176 9.07 10.85 39.34
N ALA A 177 9.05 11.56 40.47
CA ALA A 177 9.80 11.30 41.70
C ALA A 177 9.25 10.15 42.57
N ALA A 178 10.19 9.43 43.20
CA ALA A 178 10.28 8.80 44.54
C ALA A 178 9.05 8.08 45.20
N PRO A 179 9.32 7.11 46.10
CA PRO A 179 9.59 7.50 47.47
C PRO A 179 10.83 6.86 48.12
N ALA A 180 11.29 7.53 49.16
CA ALA A 180 12.43 7.21 50.00
C ALA A 180 12.22 5.93 50.83
N ASP A 181 13.26 5.12 50.95
CA ASP A 181 13.41 4.21 52.09
C ASP A 181 14.63 4.66 52.90
N ALA A 182 14.34 5.11 54.13
CA ALA A 182 15.31 5.44 55.14
C ALA A 182 15.12 4.48 56.30
N ALA A 183 16.04 3.51 56.43
CA ALA A 183 16.39 2.90 57.72
C ALA A 183 17.71 2.12 57.60
N SER A 184 18.83 2.79 57.89
CA SER A 184 19.99 2.16 58.56
C SER A 184 19.79 2.27 60.09
N PRO A 185 20.65 1.73 60.99
CA PRO A 185 21.85 0.87 60.84
C PRO A 185 21.76 -0.39 61.78
N THR A 186 22.74 -1.30 61.92
CA THR A 186 23.84 -1.21 62.94
C THR A 186 24.71 -2.49 62.95
N GLY A 187 26.04 -2.32 63.02
CA GLY A 187 27.05 -3.17 63.70
C GLY A 187 27.49 -4.47 63.02
N THR A 188 28.66 -5.07 63.23
CA THR A 188 29.96 -4.79 63.87
C THR A 188 30.79 -6.08 63.66
N THR A 189 32.09 -5.97 63.33
CA THR A 189 33.22 -6.91 63.61
C THR A 189 33.00 -8.44 63.57
N GLU A 190 33.71 -9.14 62.68
CA GLU A 190 34.98 -9.88 62.95
C GLU A 190 35.60 -10.34 61.63
#